data_AF-A0A1A0VF96-F1
#
_entry.id   AF-A0A1A0VF96-F1
#
_cell.length_a   1.000
_cell.length_b   1.000
_cell.length_c   1.000
_cell.angle_alpha   90.00
_cell.angle_beta   90.00
_cell.angle_gamma   90.00
#
_symmetry.space_group_name_H-M   'P 1'
#
loop_
_entity.id
_entity.type
_entity.pdbx_description
1 polymer ?
#
loop_
_entity_poly.entity_id
_entity_poly.type
_entity_poly.pdbx_seq_one_letter_code
_entity_poly.pdbx_strand_id
1 'polypeptide(L)'
;MARWQPDARERLVAAALDLFNERGYDQTTVAQIAERAGLTKSTFFRHFPDKRDVLAAGQDAIAQLLREGIATAPADATPLAAVCSGLKSAASAFTSFNRELAPRLKAAIAASAELQERNALKQIGLALAMVEALQVRGVPESTAVLAAELGALAFKKAYARWAEPGESGELGTMACEELRELHAAAADLG
;
A
#
# COMPACT_ATOMS: atom_id res chain seq x y z
N MET A 1 7.86 -33.31 0.30
CA MET A 1 7.00 -32.32 0.96
C MET A 1 7.58 -30.93 0.72
N ALA A 2 7.17 -30.26 -0.36
CA ALA A 2 7.58 -28.88 -0.61
C ALA A 2 6.83 -27.97 0.38
N ARG A 3 7.50 -27.64 1.48
CA ARG A 3 6.98 -26.72 2.50
C ARG A 3 6.88 -25.35 1.84
N TRP A 4 5.66 -24.88 1.59
CA TRP A 4 5.33 -23.52 1.15
C TRP A 4 6.13 -22.56 2.05
N GLN A 5 7.22 -21.99 1.54
CA GLN A 5 7.99 -20.96 2.22
C GLN A 5 7.56 -19.65 1.58
N PRO A 6 7.02 -18.69 2.35
CA PRO A 6 6.82 -17.34 1.85
C PRO A 6 8.14 -16.80 1.29
N ASP A 7 8.07 -15.90 0.30
CA ASP A 7 9.27 -15.28 -0.26
C ASP A 7 10.12 -14.68 0.88
N ALA A 8 11.45 -14.65 0.73
CA ALA A 8 12.36 -14.18 1.77
C ALA A 8 11.95 -12.80 2.31
N ARG A 9 11.42 -11.96 1.41
CA ARG A 9 10.86 -10.66 1.72
C ARG A 9 9.62 -10.71 2.62
N GLU A 10 8.66 -11.56 2.30
CA GLU A 10 7.44 -11.77 3.11
C GLU A 10 7.79 -12.27 4.51
N ARG A 11 8.74 -13.20 4.62
CA ARG A 11 9.23 -13.69 5.92
C ARG A 11 9.84 -12.57 6.77
N LEU A 12 10.60 -11.67 6.16
CA LEU A 12 11.17 -10.52 6.87
C LEU A 12 10.08 -9.54 7.32
N VAL A 13 9.08 -9.28 6.47
CA VAL A 13 7.94 -8.41 6.84
C VAL A 13 7.16 -9.00 8.01
N ALA A 14 6.79 -10.28 7.94
CA ALA A 14 6.08 -10.96 9.01
C ALA A 14 6.88 -10.94 10.32
N ALA A 15 8.17 -11.30 10.28
CA ALA A 15 9.05 -11.31 11.44
C ALA A 15 9.22 -9.92 12.07
N ALA A 16 9.35 -8.87 11.24
CA ALA A 16 9.45 -7.50 11.71
C ALA A 16 8.16 -7.06 12.43
N LEU A 17 7.00 -7.29 11.82
CA LEU A 17 5.72 -6.92 12.43
C LEU A 17 5.49 -7.68 13.73
N ASP A 18 5.81 -8.98 13.80
CA ASP A 18 5.70 -9.76 15.03
C ASP A 18 6.59 -9.16 16.13
N LEU A 19 7.87 -8.87 15.84
CA LEU A 19 8.79 -8.29 16.81
C LEU A 19 8.41 -6.86 17.24
N PHE A 20 7.93 -6.02 16.31
CA PHE A 20 7.45 -4.68 16.63
C PHE A 20 6.27 -4.71 17.60
N ASN A 21 5.37 -5.69 17.45
CA ASN A 21 4.23 -5.87 18.36
C ASN A 21 4.63 -6.56 19.68
N GLU A 22 5.59 -7.49 19.68
CA GLU A 22 6.04 -8.21 20.88
C GLU A 22 6.89 -7.33 21.81
N ARG A 23 7.77 -6.48 21.26
CA ARG A 23 8.85 -5.82 22.00
C ARG A 23 8.90 -4.30 21.81
N GLY A 24 8.09 -3.77 20.88
CA GLY A 24 8.16 -2.39 20.44
C GLY A 24 9.15 -2.19 19.29
N TYR A 25 8.86 -1.17 18.47
CA TYR A 25 9.67 -0.83 17.30
C TYR A 25 11.11 -0.47 17.68
N ASP A 26 11.32 0.37 18.69
CA ASP A 26 12.64 0.90 19.06
C ASP A 26 13.60 -0.19 19.56
N GLN A 27 13.07 -1.14 20.34
CA GLN A 27 13.86 -2.25 20.92
C GLN A 27 14.17 -3.36 19.90
N THR A 28 13.56 -3.31 18.71
CA THR A 28 13.75 -4.31 17.67
C THR A 28 14.90 -3.92 16.73
N THR A 29 15.81 -4.86 16.49
CA THR A 29 16.97 -4.70 15.61
C THR A 29 16.83 -5.52 14.33
N VAL A 30 17.49 -5.09 13.25
CA VAL A 30 17.59 -5.85 11.98
C VAL A 30 18.16 -7.26 12.20
N ALA A 31 19.05 -7.43 13.19
CA ALA A 31 19.60 -8.73 13.57
C ALA A 31 18.50 -9.71 13.99
N GLN A 32 17.65 -9.28 14.92
CA GLN A 32 16.56 -10.08 15.47
C GLN A 32 15.50 -10.37 14.41
N ILE A 33 15.21 -9.41 13.54
CA ILE A 33 14.27 -9.61 12.42
C ILE A 33 14.80 -10.69 11.48
N ALA A 34 16.05 -10.60 11.05
CA ALA A 34 16.66 -11.58 10.17
C ALA A 34 16.69 -12.98 10.82
N GLU A 35 17.11 -13.07 12.08
CA GLU A 35 17.14 -14.32 12.85
C GLU A 35 15.75 -14.95 12.96
N ARG A 36 14.73 -14.16 13.35
CA ARG A 36 13.33 -14.61 13.44
C ARG A 36 12.79 -15.06 12.09
N ALA A 37 13.16 -14.37 11.02
CA ALA A 37 12.82 -14.76 9.66
C ALA A 37 13.59 -15.98 9.16
N GLY A 38 14.56 -16.51 9.91
CA GLY A 38 15.44 -17.61 9.50
C GLY A 38 16.37 -17.23 8.34
N LEU A 39 16.82 -15.97 8.31
CA LEU A 39 17.65 -15.36 7.27
C LEU A 39 18.83 -14.62 7.91
N THR A 40 19.75 -14.12 7.08
CA THR A 40 20.91 -13.35 7.54
C THR A 40 20.67 -11.85 7.46
N LYS A 41 21.46 -11.06 8.20
CA LYS A 41 21.48 -9.59 8.06
C LYS A 41 21.77 -9.16 6.63
N SER A 42 22.69 -9.85 5.94
CA SER A 42 23.02 -9.56 4.53
C SER A 42 21.80 -9.74 3.63
N THR A 43 21.01 -10.81 3.86
CA THR A 43 19.73 -11.00 3.15
C THR A 43 18.75 -9.87 3.47
N PHE A 44 18.63 -9.44 4.73
CA PHE A 44 17.77 -8.29 5.08
C PHE A 44 18.16 -7.05 4.27
N PHE A 45 19.44 -6.66 4.29
CA PHE A 45 19.91 -5.44 3.63
C PHE A 45 19.82 -5.48 2.10
N ARG A 46 19.75 -6.68 1.50
CA ARG A 46 19.44 -6.84 0.07
C ARG A 46 17.99 -6.43 -0.26
N HIS A 47 17.07 -6.55 0.69
CA HIS A 47 15.66 -6.24 0.50
C HIS A 47 15.25 -4.87 1.07
N PHE A 48 15.87 -4.44 2.17
CA PHE A 48 15.49 -3.23 2.90
C PHE A 48 16.73 -2.46 3.39
N PRO A 49 16.82 -1.15 3.15
CA PRO A 49 17.90 -0.31 3.68
C PRO A 49 17.93 -0.32 5.21
N ASP A 50 16.75 -0.25 5.83
CA ASP A 50 16.59 -0.23 7.28
C ASP A 50 15.28 -0.94 7.74
N LYS A 51 14.99 -0.93 9.04
CA LYS A 51 13.80 -1.58 9.60
C LYS A 51 12.47 -0.85 9.35
N ARG A 52 12.46 0.47 9.14
CA ARG A 52 11.21 1.21 8.82
C ARG A 52 10.80 0.95 7.37
N ASP A 53 11.75 0.67 6.48
CA ASP A 53 11.48 0.36 5.07
C ASP A 53 10.69 -0.92 4.86
N VAL A 54 10.59 -1.76 5.89
CA VAL A 54 9.67 -2.91 5.89
C VAL A 54 8.20 -2.46 5.71
N LEU A 55 7.80 -1.26 6.15
CA LEU A 55 6.44 -0.74 5.89
C LEU A 55 6.22 -0.29 4.44
N ALA A 56 7.30 0.15 3.80
CA ALA A 56 7.32 0.52 2.39
C ALA A 56 7.48 -0.73 1.49
N ALA A 57 7.43 -1.93 2.07
CA ALA A 57 7.58 -3.16 1.34
C ALA A 57 6.53 -3.29 0.23
N GLY A 58 6.94 -3.00 -1.01
CA GLY A 58 6.17 -3.22 -2.23
C GLY A 58 5.62 -1.92 -2.77
N GLN A 59 5.92 -0.80 -2.12
CA GLN A 59 5.47 0.53 -2.52
C GLN A 59 5.86 0.85 -3.97
N ASP A 60 7.10 0.58 -4.38
CA ASP A 60 7.53 0.86 -5.76
C ASP A 60 6.77 0.03 -6.78
N ALA A 61 6.51 -1.25 -6.46
CA ALA A 61 5.71 -2.13 -7.30
C ALA A 61 4.24 -1.67 -7.38
N ILE A 62 3.66 -1.25 -6.25
CA ILE A 62 2.30 -0.70 -6.20
C ILE A 62 2.23 0.60 -7.00
N ALA A 63 3.18 1.52 -6.81
CA ALA A 63 3.25 2.77 -7.57
C ALA A 63 3.38 2.52 -9.07
N GLN A 64 4.15 1.50 -9.46
CA GLN A 64 4.27 1.09 -10.85
C GLN A 64 2.95 0.53 -11.41
N LEU A 65 2.28 -0.34 -10.66
CA LEU A 65 0.97 -0.87 -11.05
C LEU A 65 -0.10 0.23 -11.15
N LEU A 66 -0.05 1.25 -10.29
CA LEU A 66 -0.90 2.44 -10.38
C LEU A 66 -0.65 3.18 -11.69
N ARG A 67 0.62 3.48 -12.01
CA ARG A 67 1.01 4.15 -13.26
C ARG A 67 0.54 3.36 -14.48
N GLU A 68 0.81 2.07 -14.51
CA GLU A 68 0.43 1.19 -15.61
C GLU A 68 -1.09 1.09 -15.78
N GLY A 69 -1.84 0.91 -14.70
CA GLY A 69 -3.29 0.83 -14.74
C GLY A 69 -3.94 2.14 -15.21
N ILE A 70 -3.39 3.30 -14.82
CA ILE A 70 -3.82 4.61 -15.34
C ILE A 70 -3.47 4.73 -16.83
N ALA A 71 -2.24 4.40 -17.22
CA ALA A 71 -1.77 4.53 -18.61
C ALA A 71 -2.56 3.65 -19.60
N THR A 72 -3.01 2.47 -19.14
CA THR A 72 -3.75 1.49 -19.94
C THR A 72 -5.27 1.69 -19.92
N ALA A 73 -5.77 2.66 -19.15
CA ALA A 73 -7.20 3.00 -19.16
C ALA A 73 -7.65 3.48 -20.56
N PRO A 74 -8.93 3.27 -20.96
CA PRO A 74 -9.46 3.75 -22.23
C PRO A 74 -9.15 5.23 -22.49
N ALA A 75 -8.90 5.61 -23.74
CA ALA A 75 -8.47 6.96 -24.09
C ALA A 75 -9.50 8.04 -23.71
N ASP A 76 -10.79 7.69 -23.74
CA ASP A 76 -11.93 8.51 -23.36
C ASP A 76 -12.30 8.43 -21.87
N ALA A 77 -11.57 7.63 -21.08
CA ALA A 77 -11.83 7.49 -19.65
C ALA A 77 -11.57 8.82 -18.91
N THR A 78 -12.53 9.20 -18.07
CA THR A 78 -12.40 10.33 -17.14
C THR A 78 -11.20 10.13 -16.20
N PRO A 79 -10.64 11.19 -15.58
CA PRO A 79 -9.52 11.05 -14.64
C PRO A 79 -9.81 10.05 -13.52
N LEU A 80 -11.02 10.07 -12.93
CA LEU A 80 -11.40 9.13 -11.88
C LEU A 80 -11.56 7.69 -12.38
N ALA A 81 -12.05 7.50 -13.60
CA ALA A 81 -12.11 6.16 -14.21
C ALA A 81 -10.71 5.59 -14.46
N ALA A 82 -9.76 6.44 -14.89
CA ALA A 82 -8.36 6.04 -15.03
C ALA A 82 -7.69 5.74 -13.69
N VAL A 83 -7.94 6.55 -12.65
CA VAL A 83 -7.51 6.25 -11.28
C VAL A 83 -8.09 4.91 -10.83
N CYS A 84 -9.39 4.64 -11.02
CA CYS A 84 -9.98 3.35 -10.69
C CYS A 84 -9.30 2.16 -11.42
N SER A 85 -8.92 2.34 -12.69
CA SER A 85 -8.10 1.35 -13.41
C SER A 85 -6.75 1.10 -12.73
N GLY A 86 -6.05 2.18 -12.34
CA GLY A 86 -4.86 2.14 -11.50
C GLY A 86 -5.07 1.39 -10.19
N LEU A 87 -6.12 1.72 -9.44
CA LEU A 87 -6.44 1.10 -8.15
C LEU A 87 -6.71 -0.40 -8.28
N LYS A 88 -7.40 -0.84 -9.35
CA LYS A 88 -7.62 -2.26 -9.63
C LYS A 88 -6.32 -2.99 -9.95
N SER A 89 -5.46 -2.38 -10.77
CA SER A 89 -4.13 -2.93 -11.08
C SER A 89 -3.29 -3.08 -9.80
N ALA A 90 -3.21 -2.03 -8.99
CA ALA A 90 -2.50 -2.04 -7.71
C ALA A 90 -3.07 -3.07 -6.72
N ALA A 91 -4.39 -3.20 -6.64
CA ALA A 91 -5.06 -4.16 -5.77
C ALA A 91 -4.72 -5.62 -6.09
N SER A 92 -4.35 -5.93 -7.34
CA SER A 92 -3.95 -7.29 -7.74
C SER A 92 -2.67 -7.79 -7.04
N ALA A 93 -1.83 -6.88 -6.54
CA ALA A 93 -0.64 -7.23 -5.77
C ALA A 93 -0.93 -7.60 -4.30
N PHE A 94 -2.18 -7.45 -3.82
CA PHE A 94 -2.56 -7.74 -2.45
C PHE A 94 -3.20 -9.11 -2.35
N THR A 95 -2.58 -10.00 -1.58
CA THR A 95 -2.99 -11.40 -1.41
C THR A 95 -3.52 -11.67 0.00
N SER A 96 -3.93 -12.92 0.29
CA SER A 96 -4.31 -13.34 1.64
C SER A 96 -3.22 -13.05 2.68
N PHE A 97 -1.94 -13.10 2.28
CA PHE A 97 -0.81 -12.75 3.15
C PHE A 97 -0.89 -11.29 3.63
N ASN A 98 -1.19 -10.35 2.73
CA ASN A 98 -1.37 -8.94 3.10
C ASN A 98 -2.57 -8.73 4.01
N ARG A 99 -3.63 -9.53 3.83
CA ARG A 99 -4.84 -9.50 4.66
C ARG A 99 -4.52 -9.98 6.08
N GLU A 100 -3.81 -11.09 6.21
CA GLU A 100 -3.42 -11.69 7.50
C GLU A 100 -2.51 -10.77 8.34
N LEU A 101 -1.63 -10.00 7.68
CA LEU A 101 -0.71 -9.10 8.37
C LEU A 101 -1.31 -7.74 8.71
N ALA A 102 -2.42 -7.34 8.11
CA ALA A 102 -2.96 -5.99 8.26
C ALA A 102 -3.25 -5.57 9.72
N PRO A 103 -3.78 -6.43 10.61
CA PRO A 103 -3.96 -6.05 12.02
C PRO A 103 -2.63 -5.77 12.72
N ARG A 104 -1.59 -6.58 12.46
CA ARG A 104 -0.24 -6.43 13.02
C ARG A 104 0.45 -5.17 12.50
N LEU A 105 0.26 -4.88 11.20
CA LEU A 105 0.73 -3.67 10.55
C LEU A 105 0.09 -2.42 11.15
N LYS A 106 -1.24 -2.42 11.30
CA LYS A 106 -2.01 -1.32 11.91
C LYS A 106 -1.55 -1.05 13.34
N ALA A 107 -1.40 -2.09 14.15
CA ALA A 107 -0.94 -1.97 15.53
C ALA A 107 0.49 -1.44 15.63
N ALA A 108 1.42 -1.94 14.80
CA ALA A 108 2.80 -1.45 14.77
C ALA A 108 2.88 0.03 14.38
N ILE A 109 2.14 0.46 13.34
CA ILE A 109 2.08 1.86 12.93
C ILE A 109 1.50 2.74 14.04
N ALA A 110 0.42 2.30 14.69
CA ALA A 110 -0.18 3.09 15.77
C ALA A 110 0.77 3.31 16.97
N ALA A 111 1.69 2.38 17.22
CA ALA A 111 2.57 2.39 18.39
C ALA A 111 3.88 3.18 18.22
N SER A 112 4.20 3.70 17.02
CA SER A 112 5.47 4.40 16.77
C SER A 112 5.30 5.61 15.85
N ALA A 113 5.73 6.79 16.30
CA ALA A 113 5.72 8.01 15.50
C ALA A 113 6.55 7.87 14.21
N GLU A 114 7.72 7.23 14.28
CA GLU A 114 8.57 6.99 13.10
C GLU A 114 7.87 6.11 12.06
N LEU A 115 7.09 5.12 12.51
CA LEU A 115 6.30 4.28 11.62
C LEU A 115 5.08 5.02 11.04
N GLN A 116 4.47 5.92 11.81
CA GLN A 116 3.41 6.82 11.31
C GLN A 116 3.93 7.74 10.21
N GLU A 117 5.09 8.37 10.42
CA GLU A 117 5.77 9.20 9.42
C GLU A 117 6.08 8.41 8.16
N ARG A 118 6.68 7.21 8.31
CA ARG A 118 7.00 6.36 7.14
C ARG A 118 5.75 5.95 6.37
N ASN A 119 4.67 5.61 7.07
CA ASN A 119 3.39 5.28 6.44
C ASN A 119 2.74 6.49 5.75
N ALA A 120 2.87 7.70 6.29
CA ALA A 120 2.41 8.92 5.64
C ALA A 120 3.18 9.20 4.34
N LEU A 121 4.52 9.09 4.37
CA LEU A 121 5.36 9.22 3.17
C LEU A 121 5.00 8.19 2.08
N LYS A 122 4.63 6.97 2.49
CA LYS A 122 4.13 5.95 1.57
C LYS A 122 2.86 6.40 0.84
N GLN A 123 1.89 6.96 1.57
CA GLN A 123 0.64 7.44 0.98
C GLN A 123 0.87 8.59 -0.01
N ILE A 124 1.74 9.55 0.35
CA ILE A 124 2.14 10.65 -0.53
C ILE A 124 2.76 10.09 -1.83
N GLY A 125 3.64 9.10 -1.73
CA GLY A 125 4.27 8.48 -2.91
C GLY A 125 3.27 7.83 -3.87
N LEU A 126 2.18 7.25 -3.36
CA LEU A 126 1.13 6.68 -4.21
C LEU A 126 0.33 7.76 -4.95
N ALA A 127 0.00 8.86 -4.27
CA ALA A 127 -0.66 10.00 -4.90
C ALA A 127 0.22 10.58 -6.02
N LEU A 128 1.51 10.83 -5.76
CA LEU A 128 2.45 11.35 -6.75
C LEU A 128 2.54 10.47 -7.99
N ALA A 129 2.61 9.14 -7.82
CA ALA A 129 2.64 8.21 -8.95
C ALA A 129 1.39 8.32 -9.85
N MET A 130 0.22 8.55 -9.25
CA MET A 130 -1.02 8.76 -10.00
C MET A 130 -1.07 10.14 -10.67
N VAL A 131 -0.58 11.20 -10.00
CA VAL A 131 -0.46 12.54 -10.59
C VAL A 131 0.38 12.49 -11.86
N GLU A 132 1.58 11.92 -11.78
CA GLU A 132 2.49 11.77 -12.92
C GLU A 132 1.81 11.03 -14.08
N ALA A 133 1.14 9.91 -13.79
CA ALA A 133 0.45 9.13 -14.81
C ALA A 133 -0.73 9.88 -15.47
N LEU A 134 -1.50 10.63 -14.69
CA LEU A 134 -2.60 11.45 -15.21
C LEU A 134 -2.10 12.62 -16.06
N GLN A 135 -1.01 13.27 -15.65
CA GLN A 135 -0.38 14.34 -16.42
C GLN A 135 0.15 13.83 -17.77
N VAL A 136 0.72 12.62 -17.82
CA VAL A 136 1.11 11.96 -19.09
C VAL A 136 -0.10 11.74 -20.01
N ARG A 137 -1.30 11.53 -19.45
CA ARG A 137 -2.57 11.46 -20.21
C ARG A 137 -3.13 12.83 -20.60
N GLY A 138 -2.41 13.92 -20.33
CA GLY A 138 -2.85 15.28 -20.64
C GLY A 138 -3.89 15.86 -19.68
N VAL A 139 -4.08 15.25 -18.50
CA VAL A 139 -4.98 15.79 -17.48
C VAL A 139 -4.36 17.05 -16.86
N PRO A 140 -5.10 18.19 -16.76
CA PRO A 140 -4.60 19.39 -16.10
C PRO A 140 -4.14 19.13 -14.66
N GLU A 141 -3.09 19.81 -14.21
CA GLU A 141 -2.42 19.56 -12.93
C GLU A 141 -3.37 19.54 -11.74
N SER A 142 -4.22 20.57 -11.58
CA SER A 142 -5.17 20.64 -10.45
C SER A 142 -6.13 19.45 -10.41
N THR A 143 -6.61 19.02 -11.58
CA THR A 143 -7.51 17.86 -11.70
C THR A 143 -6.76 16.55 -11.44
N ALA A 144 -5.51 16.44 -11.90
CA ALA A 144 -4.66 15.29 -11.65
C ALA A 144 -4.36 15.12 -10.16
N VAL A 145 -3.99 16.21 -9.48
CA VAL A 145 -3.74 16.23 -8.02
C VAL A 145 -5.01 15.83 -7.26
N LEU A 146 -6.15 16.47 -7.54
CA LEU A 146 -7.40 16.13 -6.84
C LEU A 146 -7.81 14.66 -7.05
N ALA A 147 -7.78 14.17 -8.29
CA ALA A 147 -8.14 12.79 -8.59
C ALA A 147 -7.19 11.77 -7.92
N ALA A 148 -5.89 12.07 -7.90
CA ALA A 148 -4.89 11.23 -7.25
C ALA A 148 -5.04 11.19 -5.72
N GLU A 149 -5.27 12.34 -5.08
CA GLU A 149 -5.47 12.41 -3.63
C GLU A 149 -6.75 11.67 -3.20
N LEU A 150 -7.85 11.84 -3.95
CA LEU A 150 -9.07 11.04 -3.75
C LEU A 150 -8.78 9.54 -3.95
N GLY A 151 -8.00 9.18 -4.96
CA GLY A 151 -7.57 7.80 -5.23
C GLY A 151 -6.77 7.19 -4.08
N ALA A 152 -5.78 7.92 -3.55
CA ALA A 152 -4.95 7.46 -2.46
C ALA A 152 -5.76 7.27 -1.17
N LEU A 153 -6.65 8.21 -0.87
CA LEU A 153 -7.57 8.11 0.26
C LEU A 153 -8.55 6.93 0.10
N ALA A 154 -9.12 6.77 -1.09
CA ALA A 154 -10.01 5.65 -1.42
C ALA A 154 -9.32 4.31 -1.20
N PHE A 155 -8.08 4.16 -1.69
CA PHE A 155 -7.31 2.94 -1.53
C PHE A 155 -6.99 2.64 -0.06
N LYS A 156 -6.62 3.67 0.73
CA LYS A 156 -6.39 3.53 2.17
C LYS A 156 -7.65 3.07 2.91
N LYS A 157 -8.82 3.66 2.63
CA LYS A 157 -10.11 3.27 3.23
C LYS A 157 -10.49 1.84 2.84
N ALA A 158 -10.43 1.53 1.55
CA ALA A 158 -10.75 0.22 1.01
C ALA A 158 -9.83 -0.87 1.59
N TYR A 159 -8.52 -0.63 1.69
CA TYR A 159 -7.59 -1.57 2.30
C TYR A 159 -7.89 -1.84 3.77
N ALA A 160 -8.23 -0.79 4.54
CA ALA A 160 -8.58 -0.94 5.94
C ALA A 160 -9.82 -1.84 6.12
N ARG A 161 -10.87 -1.64 5.31
CA ARG A 161 -12.09 -2.45 5.31
C ARG A 161 -11.84 -3.87 4.80
N TRP A 162 -11.14 -4.00 3.66
CA TRP A 162 -10.80 -5.28 3.03
C TRP A 162 -10.02 -6.22 3.97
N ALA A 163 -9.30 -5.65 4.94
CA ALA A 163 -8.54 -6.41 5.90
C ALA A 163 -9.29 -6.81 7.17
N GLU A 164 -10.55 -6.40 7.33
CA GLU A 164 -11.38 -6.77 8.47
C GLU A 164 -11.83 -8.25 8.37
N PRO A 165 -11.92 -8.96 9.51
CA PRO A 165 -12.44 -10.32 9.53
C PRO A 165 -13.88 -10.37 8.99
N GLY A 166 -14.15 -11.32 8.08
CA GLY A 166 -15.49 -11.51 7.50
C GLY A 166 -15.74 -10.73 6.21
N GLU A 167 -14.84 -9.83 5.80
CA GLU A 167 -14.93 -9.15 4.51
C GLU A 167 -14.52 -10.10 3.36
N SER A 168 -15.42 -10.26 2.39
CA SER A 168 -15.26 -11.14 1.22
C SER A 168 -15.11 -10.38 -0.09
N GLY A 169 -15.23 -9.04 -0.06
CA GLY A 169 -15.06 -8.19 -1.22
C GLY A 169 -13.65 -8.18 -1.82
N GLU A 170 -13.57 -7.86 -3.10
CA GLU A 170 -12.33 -7.64 -3.83
C GLU A 170 -11.81 -6.21 -3.60
N LEU A 171 -10.56 -6.07 -3.17
CA LEU A 171 -9.94 -4.78 -2.82
C LEU A 171 -10.07 -3.73 -3.94
N GLY A 172 -9.86 -4.12 -5.19
CA GLY A 172 -9.95 -3.20 -6.33
C GLY A 172 -11.36 -2.65 -6.56
N THR A 173 -12.38 -3.49 -6.37
CA THR A 173 -13.79 -3.09 -6.47
C THR A 173 -14.16 -2.14 -5.34
N MET A 174 -13.78 -2.49 -4.11
CA MET A 174 -13.99 -1.63 -2.93
C MET A 174 -13.29 -0.28 -3.08
N ALA A 175 -12.06 -0.25 -3.61
CA ALA A 175 -11.31 0.98 -3.83
C ALA A 175 -12.00 1.91 -4.85
N CYS A 176 -12.58 1.35 -5.92
CA CYS A 176 -13.35 2.14 -6.87
C CYS A 176 -14.72 2.61 -6.35
N GLU A 177 -15.34 1.85 -5.44
CA GLU A 177 -16.54 2.28 -4.71
C GLU A 177 -16.23 3.46 -3.79
N GLU A 178 -15.22 3.33 -2.94
CA GLU A 178 -14.73 4.39 -2.05
C GLU A 178 -14.34 5.65 -2.83
N LEU A 179 -13.71 5.50 -4.00
CA LEU A 179 -13.36 6.64 -4.85
C LEU A 179 -14.60 7.40 -5.35
N ARG A 180 -15.66 6.67 -5.74
CA ARG A 180 -16.92 7.29 -6.17
C ARG A 180 -17.62 8.00 -5.03
N GLU A 181 -17.64 7.41 -3.83
CA GLU A 181 -18.21 8.02 -2.63
C GLU A 181 -17.45 9.30 -2.25
N LEU A 182 -16.12 9.27 -2.24
CA LEU A 182 -15.28 10.43 -1.93
C LEU A 182 -15.47 11.56 -2.97
N HIS A 183 -15.61 11.22 -4.25
CA HIS A 183 -15.90 12.21 -5.28
C HIS A 183 -17.28 12.87 -5.08
N ALA A 184 -18.32 12.08 -4.76
CA ALA A 184 -19.64 12.63 -4.45
C ALA A 184 -19.59 13.56 -3.22
N ALA A 185 -18.95 13.10 -2.14
CA ALA A 185 -18.77 13.91 -0.93
C ALA A 185 -17.99 15.20 -1.21
N ALA A 186 -16.98 15.17 -2.09
CA ALA A 186 -16.24 16.36 -2.48
C ALA A 186 -17.10 17.35 -3.30
N ALA A 187 -18.00 16.87 -4.15
CA ALA A 187 -18.94 17.70 -4.90
C ALA A 187 -20.00 18.35 -4.00
N ASP A 188 -20.35 17.72 -2.88
CA ASP A 188 -21.31 18.25 -1.90
C ASP A 188 -20.71 19.35 -0.98
N LEU A 189 -19.40 19.64 -1.07
CA LEU A 189 -18.74 20.65 -0.24
C LEU A 189 -19.03 22.11 -0.65
N GLY A 190 -19.62 22.34 -1.83
CA GLY A 190 -20.00 23.68 -2.33
C GLY A 190 -19.50 23.93 -3.75
#